data_AF-A0A2W5YLT8-F1
#
_entry.id   AF-A0A2W5YLT8-F1
#
_cell.length_a   1.000
_cell.length_b   1.000
_cell.length_c   1.000
_cell.angle_alpha   90.00
_cell.angle_beta   90.00
_cell.angle_gamma   90.00
#
_symmetry.space_group_name_H-M   'P 1'
#
loop_
_entity.id
_entity.type
_entity.pdbx_description
1 polymer ?
#
loop_
_entity_poly.entity_id
_entity_poly.type
_entity_poly.pdbx_seq_one_letter_code
_entity_poly.pdbx_strand_id
1 'polypeptide(L)'
;MLVALFTVGLFYSPAVSSAGGPPDLTGNWVGYYNDGSKSEYVWAIHQTGSTLSIENVGGTPAKSKGRLEGDKVFAQDFATQNGKLSADGTKITWTDGVVWKKSASAVNLTGNWVGYYNDGSKSEYVWAIRQTGFTLSIENVGGTPAKSKGRVEGDKVFAQDFATQNGKLSADGTKITWTDGVVWKKQ
;
A
#
# COMPACT_ATOMS: atom_id res chain seq x y z
N MET A 1 14.19 2.52 69.39
CA MET A 1 13.47 1.91 68.26
C MET A 1 13.27 3.00 67.22
N LEU A 2 14.03 2.96 66.13
CA LEU A 2 14.06 4.01 65.10
C LEU A 2 13.17 3.56 63.94
N VAL A 3 12.11 4.31 63.63
CA VAL A 3 11.22 4.03 62.49
C VAL A 3 11.67 4.89 61.31
N ALA A 4 12.21 4.25 60.27
CA ALA A 4 12.55 4.90 59.02
C ALA A 4 11.29 5.06 58.14
N LEU A 5 10.94 6.30 57.80
CA LEU A 5 9.93 6.62 56.80
C LEU A 5 10.54 6.42 55.39
N PHE A 6 10.01 5.45 54.64
CA PHE A 6 10.29 5.32 53.21
C PHE A 6 9.27 6.16 52.42
N THR A 7 9.72 7.28 51.85
CA THR A 7 8.97 8.02 50.84
C THR A 7 9.08 7.28 49.51
N VAL A 8 7.98 6.68 49.04
CA VAL A 8 7.88 6.13 47.68
C VAL A 8 7.69 7.30 46.72
N GLY A 9 8.75 7.64 45.98
CA GLY A 9 8.65 8.54 44.84
C GLY A 9 7.87 7.86 43.71
N LEU A 10 6.62 8.28 43.51
CA LEU A 10 5.88 7.98 42.28
C LEU A 10 6.56 8.72 41.13
N PHE A 11 7.37 8.00 40.34
CA PHE A 11 7.86 8.50 39.07
C PHE A 11 6.68 8.59 38.10
N TYR A 12 6.15 9.80 37.96
CA TYR A 12 5.23 10.14 36.88
C TYR A 12 6.04 10.20 35.59
N SER A 13 6.07 9.11 34.82
CA SER A 13 6.53 9.15 33.44
C SER A 13 5.37 9.70 32.60
N PRO A 14 5.47 10.91 32.01
CA PRO A 14 4.53 11.27 30.97
C PRO A 14 4.69 10.24 29.85
N ALA A 15 3.57 9.65 29.40
CA ALA A 15 3.56 8.87 28.17
C ALA A 15 4.24 9.71 27.10
N VAL A 16 5.25 9.14 26.45
CA VAL A 16 5.90 9.75 25.30
C VAL A 16 4.81 9.84 24.22
N SER A 17 4.13 10.98 24.14
CA SER A 17 3.39 11.33 22.93
C SER A 17 4.42 11.34 21.83
N SER A 18 4.42 10.30 21.00
CA SER A 18 5.16 10.33 19.76
C SER A 18 4.66 11.54 19.01
N ALA A 19 5.48 12.58 18.92
CA ALA A 19 5.28 13.72 18.06
C ALA A 19 5.45 13.27 16.60
N GLY A 20 4.53 12.44 16.13
CA GLY A 20 4.24 12.20 14.73
C GLY A 20 2.92 12.90 14.46
N GLY A 21 2.82 13.64 13.37
CA GLY A 21 1.53 14.18 12.93
C GLY A 21 0.48 13.07 12.76
N PRO A 22 -0.78 13.43 12.48
CA PRO A 22 -1.80 12.44 12.13
C PRO A 22 -1.25 11.44 11.08
N PRO A 23 -1.53 10.13 11.21
CA PRO A 23 -1.14 9.14 10.20
C PRO A 23 -1.49 9.63 8.79
N ASP A 24 -0.58 9.46 7.85
CA ASP A 24 -0.82 9.86 6.46
C ASP A 24 -1.67 8.79 5.76
N LEU A 25 -2.92 9.12 5.44
CA LEU A 25 -3.83 8.28 4.69
C LEU A 25 -3.70 8.51 3.17
N THR A 26 -2.89 9.47 2.73
CA THR A 26 -2.75 9.81 1.32
C THR A 26 -2.36 8.59 0.50
N GLY A 27 -3.08 8.36 -0.60
CA GLY A 27 -2.85 7.24 -1.50
C GLY A 27 -4.12 6.52 -1.91
N ASN A 28 -3.93 5.40 -2.62
CA ASN A 28 -5.04 4.58 -3.11
C ASN A 28 -5.38 3.48 -2.10
N TRP A 29 -6.66 3.14 -2.02
CA TRP A 29 -7.22 2.18 -1.09
C TRP A 29 -8.12 1.22 -1.84
N VAL A 30 -7.96 -0.07 -1.56
CA VAL A 30 -8.73 -1.16 -2.18
C VAL A 30 -9.67 -1.74 -1.14
N GLY A 31 -10.97 -1.76 -1.46
CA GLY A 31 -11.99 -2.36 -0.60
C GLY A 31 -12.05 -3.88 -0.73
N TYR A 32 -12.35 -4.56 0.38
CA TYR A 32 -12.63 -5.99 0.45
C TYR A 32 -13.91 -6.19 1.27
N TYR A 33 -14.81 -7.03 0.77
CA TYR A 33 -16.03 -7.41 1.47
C TYR A 33 -15.74 -8.46 2.55
N ASN A 34 -16.75 -8.75 3.40
CA ASN A 34 -16.62 -9.69 4.53
C ASN A 34 -16.26 -11.12 4.09
N ASP A 35 -16.66 -11.52 2.89
CA ASP A 35 -16.29 -12.82 2.30
C ASP A 35 -14.85 -12.85 1.74
N GLY A 36 -14.12 -11.74 1.87
CA GLY A 36 -12.76 -11.57 1.36
C GLY A 36 -12.69 -11.22 -0.13
N SER A 37 -13.83 -11.15 -0.83
CA SER A 37 -13.87 -10.73 -2.22
C SER A 37 -13.50 -9.25 -2.36
N LYS A 38 -12.86 -8.92 -3.47
CA LYS A 38 -12.34 -7.58 -3.74
C LYS A 38 -13.47 -6.69 -4.30
N SER A 39 -13.60 -5.48 -3.76
CA SER A 39 -14.48 -4.46 -4.33
C SER A 39 -13.95 -3.99 -5.69
N GLU A 40 -14.86 -3.74 -6.62
CA GLU A 40 -14.53 -3.15 -7.92
C GLU A 40 -14.03 -1.70 -7.80
N TYR A 41 -14.33 -1.03 -6.68
CA TYR A 41 -13.95 0.36 -6.45
C TYR A 41 -12.56 0.51 -5.84
N VAL A 42 -11.83 1.49 -6.35
CA VAL A 42 -10.55 1.95 -5.81
C VAL A 42 -10.71 3.39 -5.40
N TRP A 43 -10.32 3.71 -4.17
CA TRP A 43 -10.50 5.03 -3.59
C TRP A 43 -9.17 5.74 -3.41
N ALA A 44 -9.02 6.93 -3.98
CA ALA A 44 -7.93 7.83 -3.65
C ALA A 44 -8.31 8.67 -2.44
N ILE A 45 -7.44 8.73 -1.45
CA ILE A 45 -7.53 9.66 -0.33
C ILE A 45 -6.44 10.70 -0.51
N HIS A 46 -6.82 11.98 -0.43
CA HIS A 46 -5.92 13.12 -0.31
C HIS A 46 -6.11 13.74 1.08
N GLN A 47 -5.02 13.95 1.82
CA GLN A 47 -5.08 14.45 3.18
C GLN A 47 -4.35 15.79 3.32
N THR A 48 -5.02 16.76 3.96
CA THR A 48 -4.43 18.04 4.36
C THR A 48 -4.69 18.24 5.85
N GLY A 49 -3.68 18.00 6.68
CA GLY A 49 -3.84 17.96 8.14
C GLY A 49 -4.77 16.82 8.54
N SER A 50 -5.87 17.14 9.24
CA SER A 50 -6.91 16.18 9.61
C SER A 50 -8.05 16.07 8.59
N THR A 51 -8.04 16.87 7.51
CA THR A 51 -9.10 16.88 6.49
C THR A 51 -8.77 15.90 5.37
N LEU A 52 -9.79 15.16 4.89
CA LEU A 52 -9.66 14.18 3.82
C LEU A 52 -10.55 14.55 2.63
N SER A 53 -10.06 14.31 1.42
CA SER A 53 -10.84 14.23 0.18
C SER A 53 -10.73 12.81 -0.34
N ILE A 54 -11.86 12.12 -0.51
CA ILE A 54 -11.93 10.72 -0.92
C ILE A 54 -12.63 10.68 -2.27
N GLU A 55 -12.01 10.05 -3.27
CA GLU A 55 -12.59 9.97 -4.62
C GLU A 55 -12.40 8.59 -5.24
N ASN A 56 -13.36 8.17 -6.06
CA ASN A 56 -13.21 6.94 -6.83
C ASN A 56 -12.25 7.16 -8.01
N VAL A 57 -11.26 6.27 -8.14
CA VAL A 57 -10.20 6.30 -9.18
C VAL A 57 -10.67 5.62 -10.49
N GLY A 58 -11.82 4.93 -10.50
CA GLY A 58 -12.36 4.27 -11.70
C GLY A 58 -13.89 4.29 -11.78
N GLY A 59 -14.43 4.54 -12.98
CA GLY A 59 -15.87 4.58 -13.22
C GLY A 59 -16.52 5.93 -12.92
N THR A 60 -17.78 5.93 -12.49
CA THR A 60 -18.54 7.16 -12.21
C THR A 60 -17.90 7.96 -11.07
N PRO A 61 -17.69 9.29 -11.23
CA PRO A 61 -17.09 10.12 -10.20
C PRO A 61 -17.93 10.10 -8.91
N ALA A 62 -17.42 9.44 -7.87
CA ALA A 62 -17.93 9.54 -6.51
C ALA A 62 -16.89 10.27 -5.67
N LYS A 63 -17.33 11.23 -4.85
CA LYS A 63 -16.47 12.05 -4.00
C LYS A 63 -17.07 12.13 -2.60
N SER A 64 -16.21 12.13 -1.58
CA SER A 64 -16.59 12.42 -0.21
C SER A 64 -15.56 13.31 0.45
N LYS A 65 -16.05 14.26 1.23
CA LYS A 65 -15.26 14.93 2.25
C LYS A 65 -15.13 14.02 3.45
N GLY A 66 -14.00 14.11 4.15
CA GLY A 66 -13.74 13.31 5.31
C GLY A 66 -12.83 13.99 6.31
N ARG A 67 -12.61 13.32 7.43
CA ARG A 67 -11.64 13.76 8.44
C ARG A 67 -11.07 12.58 9.22
N LEU A 68 -9.87 12.77 9.76
CA LEU A 68 -9.19 11.84 10.65
C LEU A 68 -9.13 12.43 12.08
N GLU A 69 -9.60 11.65 13.06
CA GLU A 69 -9.54 11.99 14.49
C GLU A 69 -8.93 10.82 15.25
N GLY A 70 -7.62 10.89 15.51
CA GLY A 70 -6.88 9.75 16.09
C GLY A 70 -6.89 8.56 15.13
N ASP A 71 -7.49 7.45 15.55
CA ASP A 71 -7.69 6.24 14.74
C ASP A 71 -9.06 6.20 14.03
N LYS A 72 -9.88 7.25 14.14
CA LYS A 72 -11.22 7.30 13.52
C LYS A 72 -11.18 8.02 12.19
N VAL A 73 -11.70 7.37 11.15
CA VAL A 73 -11.84 7.92 9.80
C VAL A 73 -13.32 8.19 9.54
N PHE A 74 -13.64 9.40 9.10
CA PHE A 74 -15.00 9.79 8.74
C PHE A 74 -15.08 10.10 7.24
N ALA A 75 -16.07 9.54 6.53
CA ALA A 75 -16.39 9.83 5.12
C ALA A 75 -17.85 10.31 5.01
N GLN A 76 -18.06 11.62 4.99
CA GLN A 76 -19.37 12.24 5.25
C GLN A 76 -20.40 12.01 4.13
N ASP A 77 -19.94 11.88 2.89
CA ASP A 77 -20.83 11.82 1.72
C ASP A 77 -21.06 10.37 1.23
N PHE A 78 -20.57 9.37 1.97
CA PHE A 78 -20.79 7.95 1.68
C PHE A 78 -21.87 7.35 2.57
N ALA A 79 -22.47 6.24 2.12
CA ALA A 79 -23.48 5.50 2.88
C ALA A 79 -22.91 4.96 4.21
N THR A 80 -21.67 4.49 4.18
CA THR A 80 -20.93 4.09 5.38
C THR A 80 -19.94 5.18 5.75
N GLN A 81 -20.21 5.87 6.84
CA GLN A 81 -19.48 7.09 7.19
C GLN A 81 -18.33 6.88 8.16
N ASN A 82 -18.32 5.77 8.91
CA ASN A 82 -17.42 5.60 10.05
C ASN A 82 -16.46 4.43 9.81
N GLY A 83 -15.17 4.68 9.96
CA GLY A 83 -14.10 3.69 9.85
C GLY A 83 -13.09 3.78 10.98
N LYS A 84 -12.40 2.66 11.22
CA LYS A 84 -11.31 2.55 12.18
C LYS A 84 -9.99 2.25 11.45
N LEU A 85 -9.02 3.14 11.59
CA LEU A 85 -7.67 2.99 11.10
C LEU A 85 -6.88 2.06 12.02
N SER A 86 -6.09 1.19 11.41
CA SER A 86 -5.09 0.36 12.08
C SER A 86 -3.91 1.19 12.58
N ALA A 87 -3.22 0.71 13.61
CA ALA A 87 -2.09 1.42 14.20
C ALA A 87 -0.92 1.67 13.21
N ASP A 88 -0.77 0.80 12.20
CA ASP A 88 0.24 0.95 11.14
C ASP A 88 -0.22 1.87 9.98
N GLY A 89 -1.46 2.36 10.01
CA GLY A 89 -2.01 3.23 8.98
C GLY A 89 -2.31 2.56 7.64
N THR A 90 -2.25 1.23 7.55
CA THR A 90 -2.37 0.49 6.27
C THR A 90 -3.74 -0.14 6.03
N LYS A 91 -4.64 -0.05 7.00
CA LYS A 91 -5.99 -0.66 6.94
C LYS A 91 -7.02 0.24 7.62
N ILE A 92 -8.16 0.45 6.96
CA ILE A 92 -9.38 1.05 7.52
C ILE A 92 -10.46 -0.03 7.54
N THR A 93 -11.09 -0.22 8.68
CA THR A 93 -12.25 -1.12 8.84
C THR A 93 -13.50 -0.28 8.99
N TRP A 94 -14.40 -0.33 8.01
CA TRP A 94 -15.65 0.42 8.02
C TRP A 94 -16.72 -0.29 8.85
N THR A 95 -17.71 0.46 9.33
CA THR A 95 -18.78 -0.09 10.19
C THR A 95 -19.70 -1.08 9.50
N ASP A 96 -19.74 -1.09 8.17
CA ASP A 96 -20.45 -2.09 7.35
C ASP A 96 -19.66 -3.41 7.18
N GLY A 97 -18.44 -3.48 7.74
CA GLY A 97 -17.53 -4.61 7.64
C GLY A 97 -16.58 -4.55 6.46
N VAL A 98 -16.79 -3.63 5.49
CA VAL A 98 -15.86 -3.46 4.37
C VAL A 98 -14.49 -3.05 4.93
N VAL A 99 -13.46 -3.73 4.46
CA VAL A 99 -12.08 -3.44 4.83
C VAL A 99 -11.40 -2.74 3.67
N TRP A 100 -10.98 -1.50 3.87
CA TRP A 100 -10.05 -0.87 2.94
C TRP A 100 -8.64 -1.18 3.39
N LYS A 101 -7.86 -1.71 2.48
CA LYS A 101 -6.41 -1.80 2.67
C LYS A 101 -5.82 -0.67 1.87
N LYS A 102 -4.94 0.11 2.51
CA LYS A 102 -4.07 1.03 1.80
C LYS A 102 -3.41 0.16 0.77
N SER A 103 -3.73 0.42 -0.50
CA SER A 103 -2.86 -0.09 -1.53
C SER A 103 -1.49 0.36 -1.09
N ALA A 104 -0.48 -0.51 -1.07
CA ALA A 104 0.88 -0.02 -1.20
C ALA A 104 0.81 0.91 -2.42
N SER A 105 0.75 2.22 -2.16
CA SER A 105 0.16 3.18 -3.08
C SER A 105 0.92 3.02 -4.36
N ALA A 106 0.25 2.55 -5.42
CA ALA A 106 0.74 2.57 -6.79
C ALA A 106 2.25 2.75 -6.84
N VAL A 107 3.02 1.75 -6.35
CA VAL A 107 4.46 1.80 -6.50
C VAL A 107 4.61 2.02 -7.98
N ASN A 108 5.20 3.16 -8.35
CA ASN A 108 5.39 3.42 -9.75
C ASN A 108 6.41 2.39 -10.21
N LEU A 109 5.93 1.30 -10.78
CA LEU A 109 6.78 0.27 -11.33
C LEU A 109 7.44 0.79 -12.61
N THR A 110 6.99 1.93 -13.15
CA THR A 110 7.60 2.53 -14.33
C THR A 110 9.08 2.79 -14.10
N GLY A 111 9.88 2.28 -15.02
CA GLY A 111 11.34 2.33 -14.95
C GLY A 111 11.95 1.06 -15.51
N ASN A 112 13.28 1.01 -15.47
CA ASN A 112 14.05 -0.14 -15.90
C ASN A 112 14.30 -1.06 -14.71
N TRP A 113 14.21 -2.37 -14.96
CA TRP A 113 14.37 -3.42 -13.97
C TRP A 113 15.39 -4.44 -14.45
N VAL A 114 16.24 -4.86 -13.53
CA VAL A 114 17.29 -5.86 -13.79
C VAL A 114 17.00 -7.09 -12.96
N GLY A 115 16.98 -8.26 -13.60
CA GLY A 115 16.85 -9.55 -12.93
C GLY A 115 18.18 -10.04 -12.35
N TYR A 116 18.11 -10.72 -11.21
CA TYR A 116 19.21 -11.42 -10.56
C TYR A 116 18.78 -12.84 -10.21
N TYR A 117 19.63 -13.81 -10.51
CA TYR A 117 19.43 -15.22 -10.16
C TYR A 117 19.85 -15.49 -8.71
N ASN A 118 19.54 -16.70 -8.22
CA ASN A 118 19.82 -17.10 -6.84
C ASN A 118 21.32 -17.10 -6.49
N ASP A 119 22.19 -17.33 -7.47
CA ASP A 119 23.65 -17.25 -7.33
C ASP A 119 24.19 -15.80 -7.32
N GLY A 120 23.30 -14.81 -7.42
CA GLY A 120 23.62 -13.39 -7.46
C GLY A 120 24.04 -12.88 -8.85
N SER A 121 24.14 -13.76 -9.85
CA SER A 121 24.48 -13.35 -11.21
C SER A 121 23.36 -12.50 -11.83
N LYS A 122 23.77 -11.51 -12.63
CA LYS A 122 22.87 -10.57 -13.29
C LYS A 122 22.28 -11.23 -14.54
N SER A 123 20.96 -11.15 -14.69
CA SER A 123 20.27 -11.53 -15.92
C SER A 123 20.73 -10.64 -17.08
N GLU A 124 20.91 -11.23 -18.25
CA GLU A 124 21.21 -10.47 -19.49
C GLU A 124 20.04 -9.58 -19.92
N TYR A 125 18.83 -9.85 -19.45
CA TYR A 125 17.63 -9.10 -19.79
C TYR A 125 17.42 -7.89 -18.87
N VAL A 126 17.10 -6.76 -19.49
CA VAL A 126 16.65 -5.54 -18.82
C VAL A 126 15.21 -5.29 -19.23
N TRP A 127 14.34 -5.07 -18.25
CA TRP A 127 12.91 -4.94 -18.47
C TRP A 127 12.46 -3.51 -18.20
N ALA A 128 11.89 -2.84 -19.20
CA ALA A 128 11.17 -1.61 -18.97
C ALA A 128 9.72 -1.94 -18.61
N ILE A 129 9.26 -1.41 -17.48
CA ILE A 129 7.86 -1.43 -17.11
C ILE A 129 7.28 -0.06 -17.41
N ARG A 130 6.08 -0.03 -17.99
CA ARG A 130 5.23 1.17 -18.11
C ARG A 130 3.92 0.86 -17.42
N GLN A 131 3.53 1.71 -16.48
CA GLN A 131 2.33 1.51 -15.67
C GLN A 131 1.25 2.55 -15.99
N THR A 132 0.02 2.10 -16.13
CA THR A 132 -1.17 2.97 -16.23
C THR A 132 -2.22 2.44 -15.26
N GLY A 133 -2.43 3.17 -14.15
CA GLY A 133 -3.23 2.67 -13.04
C GLY A 133 -2.64 1.37 -12.49
N PHE A 134 -3.43 0.29 -12.53
CA PHE A 134 -3.02 -1.05 -12.09
C PHE A 134 -2.47 -1.94 -13.21
N THR A 135 -2.51 -1.48 -14.45
CA THR A 135 -2.08 -2.26 -15.61
C THR A 135 -0.62 -1.99 -15.93
N LEU A 136 0.11 -3.01 -16.34
CA LEU A 136 1.52 -2.96 -16.70
C LEU A 136 1.71 -3.36 -18.16
N SER A 137 2.59 -2.65 -18.84
CA SER A 137 3.25 -3.09 -20.07
C SER A 137 4.71 -3.34 -19.73
N ILE A 138 5.19 -4.56 -19.92
CA ILE A 138 6.56 -4.98 -19.60
C ILE A 138 7.25 -5.32 -20.92
N GLU A 139 8.39 -4.71 -21.21
CA GLU A 139 9.13 -4.91 -22.45
C GLU A 139 10.62 -5.16 -22.18
N ASN A 140 11.22 -6.12 -22.89
CA ASN A 140 12.67 -6.29 -22.86
C ASN A 140 13.32 -5.16 -23.67
N VAL A 141 14.25 -4.45 -23.05
CA VAL A 141 15.02 -3.35 -23.69
C VAL A 141 16.46 -3.74 -24.01
N GLY A 142 16.90 -4.96 -23.68
CA GLY A 142 18.28 -5.43 -23.80
C GLY A 142 18.52 -6.60 -24.76
N GLY A 143 17.62 -6.86 -25.73
CA GLY A 143 17.77 -8.00 -26.64
C GLY A 143 16.56 -8.19 -27.56
N THR A 144 16.22 -9.45 -27.88
CA THR A 144 15.03 -9.76 -28.70
C THR A 144 13.76 -9.17 -28.06
N PRO A 145 12.90 -8.50 -28.84
CA PRO A 145 11.69 -7.88 -28.32
C PRO A 145 10.76 -8.91 -27.68
N ALA A 146 10.68 -8.91 -26.36
CA ALA A 146 9.67 -9.64 -25.60
C ALA A 146 8.75 -8.64 -24.92
N LYS A 147 7.44 -8.89 -24.94
CA LYS A 147 6.43 -8.04 -24.32
C LYS A 147 5.52 -8.89 -23.44
N SER A 148 5.15 -8.37 -22.29
CA SER A 148 4.10 -8.93 -21.45
C SER A 148 3.15 -7.85 -21.00
N LYS A 149 1.87 -8.19 -20.95
CA LYS A 149 0.90 -7.45 -20.15
C LYS A 149 1.01 -7.90 -18.70
N GLY A 150 0.66 -7.02 -17.78
CA GLY A 150 0.65 -7.34 -16.38
C GLY A 150 -0.32 -6.49 -15.60
N ARG A 151 -0.42 -6.77 -14.31
CA ARG A 151 -1.16 -5.95 -13.36
C ARG A 151 -0.55 -6.02 -11.97
N VAL A 152 -0.83 -5.01 -11.16
CA VAL A 152 -0.45 -4.98 -9.74
C VAL A 152 -1.71 -5.00 -8.86
N GLU A 153 -1.70 -5.85 -7.84
CA GLU A 153 -2.77 -5.98 -6.85
C GLU A 153 -2.17 -6.01 -5.44
N GLY A 154 -2.12 -4.86 -4.78
CA GLY A 154 -1.43 -4.74 -3.49
C GLY A 154 0.06 -5.00 -3.65
N ASP A 155 0.58 -6.01 -2.94
CA ASP A 155 1.98 -6.46 -3.02
C ASP A 155 2.21 -7.54 -4.10
N LYS A 156 1.21 -7.87 -4.91
CA LYS A 156 1.33 -8.87 -5.97
C LYS A 156 1.51 -8.22 -7.33
N VAL A 157 2.48 -8.71 -8.10
CA VAL A 157 2.71 -8.35 -9.50
C VAL A 157 2.39 -9.58 -10.34
N PHE A 158 1.57 -9.38 -11.37
CA PHE A 158 1.24 -10.42 -12.34
C PHE A 158 1.81 -10.07 -13.71
N ALA A 159 2.53 -10.98 -14.35
CA ALA A 159 2.98 -10.87 -15.74
C ALA A 159 2.37 -12.03 -16.54
N GLN A 160 1.51 -11.75 -17.51
CA GLN A 160 0.67 -12.78 -18.15
C GLN A 160 1.41 -13.59 -19.20
N ASP A 161 2.38 -12.98 -19.89
CA ASP A 161 2.98 -13.57 -21.09
C ASP A 161 4.38 -14.16 -20.82
N PHE A 162 4.75 -14.29 -19.55
CA PHE A 162 6.02 -14.89 -19.11
C PHE A 162 5.83 -16.27 -18.48
N ALA A 163 6.90 -17.08 -18.51
CA ALA A 163 6.93 -18.38 -17.85
C ALA A 163 6.65 -18.28 -16.34
N THR A 164 7.14 -17.20 -15.72
CA THR A 164 6.87 -16.89 -14.33
C THR A 164 5.94 -15.70 -14.24
N GLN A 165 4.72 -15.98 -13.78
CA GLN A 165 3.64 -15.00 -13.86
C GLN A 165 3.39 -14.25 -12.56
N ASN A 166 3.90 -14.75 -11.43
CA ASN A 166 3.55 -14.24 -10.11
C ASN A 166 4.77 -13.70 -9.39
N GLY A 167 4.70 -12.45 -8.97
CA GLY A 167 5.76 -11.76 -8.23
C GLY A 167 5.23 -11.11 -6.96
N LYS A 168 6.11 -10.97 -5.97
CA LYS A 168 5.87 -10.22 -4.74
C LYS A 168 6.69 -8.94 -4.74
N LEU A 169 6.02 -7.81 -4.65
CA LEU A 169 6.58 -6.47 -4.59
C LEU A 169 7.01 -6.12 -3.17
N SER A 170 8.19 -5.52 -3.02
CA SER A 170 8.64 -4.94 -1.76
C SER A 170 7.82 -3.70 -1.39
N ALA A 171 7.75 -3.39 -0.09
CA ALA A 171 6.97 -2.24 0.39
C ALA A 171 7.45 -0.90 -0.15
N ASP A 172 8.76 -0.75 -0.42
CA ASP A 172 9.38 0.43 -1.03
C ASP A 172 9.26 0.45 -2.56
N GLY A 173 8.79 -0.64 -3.16
CA GLY A 173 8.54 -0.73 -4.57
C GLY A 173 9.77 -0.85 -5.47
N THR A 174 10.94 -1.13 -4.91
CA THR A 174 12.21 -1.21 -5.64
C THR A 174 12.59 -2.64 -6.02
N LYS A 175 11.88 -3.65 -5.49
CA LYS A 175 12.19 -5.07 -5.66
C LYS A 175 10.93 -5.90 -5.95
N ILE A 176 11.00 -6.77 -6.96
CA ILE A 176 10.00 -7.82 -7.22
C ILE A 176 10.70 -9.17 -7.03
N THR A 177 10.11 -10.05 -6.23
CA THR A 177 10.57 -11.44 -6.09
C THR A 177 9.60 -12.36 -6.81
N TRP A 178 10.04 -12.98 -7.91
CA TRP A 178 9.22 -13.86 -8.72
C TRP A 178 9.18 -15.28 -8.13
N THR A 179 8.13 -16.05 -8.46
CA THR A 179 7.95 -17.41 -7.92
C THR A 179 9.01 -18.42 -8.37
N ASP A 180 9.76 -18.14 -9.43
CA ASP A 180 10.90 -18.93 -9.88
C ASP A 180 12.21 -18.59 -9.11
N GLY A 181 12.15 -17.65 -8.17
CA GLY A 181 13.29 -17.19 -7.38
C GLY A 181 14.04 -16.01 -8.00
N VAL A 182 13.76 -15.61 -9.24
CA VAL A 182 14.40 -14.45 -9.85
C VAL A 182 13.97 -13.19 -9.12
N VAL A 183 14.94 -12.33 -8.81
CA VAL A 183 14.70 -11.04 -8.15
C VAL A 183 14.91 -9.92 -9.14
N TRP A 184 13.88 -9.13 -9.41
CA TRP A 184 14.04 -7.89 -10.17
C TRP A 184 14.30 -6.73 -9.23
N LYS A 185 15.29 -5.90 -9.57
CA LYS A 185 15.59 -4.65 -8.88
C LYS A 185 15.42 -3.48 -9.84
N LYS A 186 14.69 -2.46 -9.39
CA LYS A 186 14.53 -1.21 -10.12
C LYS A 186 15.87 -0.48 -10.20
N GLN A 187 16.16 0.13 -11.36
CA GLN A 187 17.34 0.98 -11.60
C GLN A 187 17.00 2.45 -11.43
#